data_AF-A0A2S7K0U6-F1
#
_entry.id   AF-A0A2S7K0U6-F1
#
_cell.length_a   1.000
_cell.length_b   1.000
_cell.length_c   1.000
_cell.angle_alpha   90.00
_cell.angle_beta   90.00
_cell.angle_gamma   90.00
#
_symmetry.space_group_name_H-M   'P 1'
#
loop_
_entity.id
_entity.type
_entity.pdbx_description
1 polymer ?
#
loop_
_entity_poly.entity_id
_entity_poly.type
_entity_poly.pdbx_seq_one_letter_code
_entity_poly.pdbx_strand_id
1 'polypeptide(L)'
;MRILASIGLFLAGLAAIAYAYLDAYTAIGRDIAETAERGEEVSAFNKAMDLILSGELPEPTSVLYAGLLLIAIGVVILIVSGGKKHDDGHSV
;
A
#
# COMPACT_ATOMS: atom_id res chain seq x y z
N MET A 1 11.85 22.71 -1.74
CA MET A 1 11.99 21.55 -0.83
C MET A 1 10.66 20.86 -0.48
N ARG A 2 9.57 21.60 -0.16
CA ARG A 2 8.29 20.98 0.28
C ARG A 2 7.58 20.12 -0.78
N ILE A 3 7.65 20.51 -2.06
CA ILE A 3 7.08 19.72 -3.18
C ILE A 3 7.84 18.39 -3.37
N LEU A 4 9.17 18.41 -3.26
CA LEU A 4 9.98 17.18 -3.29
C LEU A 4 9.64 16.26 -2.11
N ALA A 5 9.40 16.83 -0.93
CA ALA A 5 8.98 16.07 0.25
C ALA A 5 7.59 15.43 0.07
N SER A 6 6.61 16.14 -0.51
CA SER A 6 5.28 15.57 -0.78
C SER A 6 5.31 14.46 -1.84
N ILE A 7 6.13 14.62 -2.90
CA ILE A 7 6.32 13.57 -3.90
C ILE A 7 6.99 12.35 -3.26
N GLY A 8 7.99 12.57 -2.40
CA GLY A 8 8.64 11.50 -1.63
C GLY A 8 7.66 10.73 -0.74
N LEU A 9 6.81 11.43 0.02
CA LEU A 9 5.78 10.80 0.85
C LEU A 9 4.75 10.03 0.02
N PHE A 10 4.36 10.58 -1.12
CA PHE A 10 3.40 9.93 -2.01
C PHE A 10 3.94 8.62 -2.58
N LEU A 11 5.19 8.63 -3.07
CA LEU A 11 5.87 7.43 -3.54
C LEU A 11 6.10 6.41 -2.43
N ALA A 12 6.47 6.86 -1.22
CA ALA A 12 6.63 5.99 -0.06
C ALA A 12 5.31 5.33 0.34
N GLY A 13 4.20 6.07 0.29
CA GLY A 13 2.86 5.53 0.55
C GLY A 13 2.42 4.49 -0.50
N LEU A 14 2.66 4.77 -1.79
CA LEU A 14 2.41 3.79 -2.86
C LEU A 14 3.28 2.54 -2.70
N ALA A 15 4.56 2.70 -2.37
CA ALA A 15 5.46 1.58 -2.12
C ALA A 15 5.01 0.74 -0.91
N ALA A 16 4.55 1.37 0.16
CA ALA A 16 4.01 0.67 1.33
C ALA A 16 2.74 -0.12 0.99
N ILE A 17 1.84 0.45 0.19
CA ILE A 17 0.64 -0.26 -0.28
C ILE A 17 1.05 -1.46 -1.16
N ALA A 18 1.94 -1.26 -2.13
CA ALA A 18 2.41 -2.34 -3.00
C ALA A 18 3.08 -3.46 -2.19
N TYR A 19 3.90 -3.10 -1.20
CA TYR A 19 4.56 -4.06 -0.31
C TYR A 19 3.53 -4.85 0.51
N ALA A 20 2.52 -4.18 1.07
CA ALA A 20 1.45 -4.83 1.83
C ALA A 20 0.70 -5.88 1.01
N TYR A 21 0.42 -5.59 -0.28
CA TYR A 21 -0.19 -6.54 -1.19
C TYR A 21 0.72 -7.74 -1.48
N LEU A 22 2.00 -7.48 -1.79
CA LEU A 22 2.97 -8.55 -2.05
C LEU A 22 3.15 -9.48 -0.84
N ASP A 23 3.22 -8.91 0.36
CA ASP A 23 3.37 -9.66 1.61
C ASP A 23 2.13 -10.51 1.92
N ALA A 24 0.93 -10.00 1.64
CA ALA A 24 -0.29 -10.78 1.77
C ALA A 24 -0.31 -11.99 0.81
N TYR A 25 0.12 -11.80 -0.44
CA TYR A 25 0.24 -12.91 -1.40
C TYR A 25 1.27 -13.96 -0.98
N THR A 26 2.45 -13.54 -0.50
CA THR A 26 3.47 -14.49 -0.05
C THR A 26 3.04 -15.24 1.21
N ALA A 27 2.30 -14.61 2.12
CA ALA A 27 1.75 -15.25 3.31
C ALA A 27 0.77 -16.38 2.95
N ILE A 28 -0.15 -16.15 2.03
CA ILE A 28 -1.08 -17.18 1.57
C ILE A 28 -0.35 -18.30 0.84
N GLY A 29 0.60 -17.95 -0.04
CA GLY A 29 1.42 -18.93 -0.74
C GLY A 29 2.18 -19.84 0.25
N ARG A 30 2.69 -19.27 1.34
CA ARG A 30 3.35 -20.03 2.40
C ARG A 30 2.37 -20.93 3.15
N ASP A 31 1.17 -20.43 3.48
CA ASP A 31 0.14 -21.25 4.14
C ASP A 31 -0.30 -22.44 3.28
N ILE A 32 -0.46 -22.22 1.97
CA ILE A 32 -0.76 -23.30 1.00
C ILE A 32 0.39 -24.32 0.96
N ALA A 33 1.63 -23.85 0.87
CA ALA A 33 2.80 -24.73 0.85
C ALA A 33 2.93 -25.55 2.14
N GLU A 34 2.79 -24.91 3.30
CA GLU A 34 2.82 -25.59 4.61
C GLU A 34 1.68 -26.61 4.74
N THR A 35 0.49 -26.31 4.21
CA THR A 35 -0.66 -27.23 4.20
C THR A 35 -0.37 -28.45 3.32
N ALA A 36 0.27 -28.25 2.15
CA ALA A 36 0.66 -29.34 1.26
C ALA A 36 1.77 -30.22 1.87
N GLU A 37 2.77 -29.62 2.53
CA GLU A 37 3.85 -30.35 3.21
C GLU A 37 3.35 -31.23 4.37
N ARG A 38 2.23 -30.86 5.00
CA ARG A 38 1.57 -31.66 6.05
C ARG A 38 0.79 -32.87 5.50
N GLY A 39 0.79 -33.08 4.18
CA GLY A 39 0.05 -34.16 3.52
C GLY A 39 -1.44 -33.86 3.31
N GLU A 40 -1.86 -32.61 3.49
CA GLU A 40 -3.24 -32.16 3.27
C GLU A 40 -3.42 -31.55 1.87
N GLU A 41 -3.00 -32.26 0.83
CA GLU A 41 -2.92 -31.77 -0.56
C GLU A 41 -4.27 -31.25 -1.09
N VAL A 42 -5.38 -31.92 -0.75
CA VAL A 42 -6.74 -31.50 -1.14
C VAL A 42 -7.14 -30.19 -0.44
N SER A 43 -6.74 -30.01 0.81
CA SER A 43 -6.96 -28.78 1.58
C SER A 43 -6.15 -27.63 0.99
N ALA A 44 -4.87 -27.87 0.69
CA ALA A 44 -4.00 -26.91 0.02
C ALA A 44 -4.53 -26.52 -1.37
N PHE A 45 -5.02 -27.48 -2.15
CA PHE A 45 -5.65 -27.23 -3.44
C PHE A 45 -6.92 -26.38 -3.31
N ASN A 46 -7.79 -26.68 -2.34
CA ASN A 46 -8.98 -25.88 -2.08
C ASN A 46 -8.61 -24.44 -1.69
N LYS A 47 -7.61 -24.25 -0.82
CA LYS A 47 -7.11 -22.90 -0.46
C LYS A 47 -6.54 -22.14 -1.67
N ALA A 48 -5.78 -22.82 -2.52
CA ALA A 48 -5.24 -22.21 -3.74
C ALA A 48 -6.36 -21.83 -4.73
N MET A 49 -7.38 -22.68 -4.85
CA MET A 49 -8.52 -22.41 -5.72
C MET A 49 -9.39 -21.27 -5.17
N ASP A 50 -9.58 -21.22 -3.85
CA ASP A 50 -10.26 -20.12 -3.18
C ASP A 50 -9.53 -18.80 -3.38
N LEU A 51 -8.20 -18.77 -3.31
CA LEU A 51 -7.41 -17.57 -3.62
C LEU A 51 -7.59 -17.11 -5.08
N ILE A 52 -7.61 -18.05 -6.04
CA ILE A 52 -7.78 -17.73 -7.46
C ILE A 52 -9.21 -17.23 -7.77
N LEU A 53 -10.22 -17.82 -7.12
CA LEU A 53 -11.63 -17.54 -7.38
C LEU A 53 -12.16 -16.31 -6.62
N SER A 54 -11.79 -16.15 -5.35
CA SER A 54 -12.18 -14.99 -4.54
C SER A 54 -11.36 -13.75 -4.91
N GLY A 55 -10.07 -13.92 -5.19
CA GLY A 55 -9.12 -12.82 -5.28
C GLY A 55 -9.02 -12.01 -3.98
N GLU A 56 -9.59 -12.51 -2.88
CA GLU A 56 -9.62 -11.82 -1.60
C GLU A 56 -8.29 -12.03 -0.90
N LEU A 57 -7.52 -10.94 -0.81
CA LEU A 57 -6.32 -10.92 0.02
C LEU A 57 -6.74 -10.84 1.49
N PRO A 58 -6.04 -11.56 2.39
CA PRO A 58 -6.26 -11.46 3.82
C PRO A 58 -6.12 -10.01 4.28
N GLU A 59 -6.87 -9.69 5.34
CA GLU A 59 -7.18 -8.34 5.82
C GLU A 59 -6.04 -7.31 5.69
N PRO A 60 -6.37 -6.04 5.41
CA PRO A 60 -5.39 -4.99 5.18
C PRO A 60 -4.41 -4.92 6.36
N THR A 61 -3.18 -5.31 6.08
CA THR A 61 -2.06 -5.22 7.01
C THR A 61 -1.90 -3.77 7.48
N SER A 62 -1.45 -3.58 8.72
CA SER A 62 -1.19 -2.25 9.31
C SER A 62 -0.33 -1.35 8.40
N VAL A 63 0.48 -1.95 7.54
CA VAL A 63 1.31 -1.30 6.51
C VAL A 63 0.47 -0.63 5.41
N LEU A 64 -0.68 -1.21 5.02
CA LEU A 64 -1.60 -0.62 4.04
C LEU A 64 -2.20 0.69 4.59
N TYR A 65 -2.66 0.67 5.84
CA TYR A 65 -3.15 1.88 6.51
C TYR A 65 -2.06 2.93 6.71
N ALA A 66 -0.83 2.52 7.04
CA ALA A 66 0.31 3.43 7.12
C ALA A 66 0.62 4.08 5.75
N GLY A 67 0.54 3.30 4.65
CA GLY A 67 0.71 3.81 3.30
C GLY A 67 -0.35 4.84 2.91
N LEU A 68 -1.63 4.57 3.20
CA LEU A 68 -2.72 5.53 2.99
C LEU A 68 -2.54 6.81 3.82
N LEU A 69 -2.10 6.68 5.08
CA LEU A 69 -1.85 7.81 5.96
C LEU A 69 -0.70 8.68 5.43
N LEU A 70 0.37 8.09 4.91
CA LEU A 70 1.47 8.83 4.27
C LEU A 70 1.00 9.60 3.03
N ILE A 71 0.15 8.98 2.20
CA ILE A 71 -0.46 9.66 1.06
C ILE A 71 -1.30 10.84 1.53
N ALA A 72 -2.14 10.65 2.56
CA ALA A 72 -2.99 11.70 3.11
C ALA A 72 -2.16 12.88 3.65
N ILE A 73 -1.08 12.61 4.40
CA ILE A 73 -0.15 13.65 4.87
C ILE A 73 0.50 14.37 3.68
N GLY A 74 0.95 13.64 2.67
CA GLY A 74 1.52 14.21 1.45
C GLY A 74 0.57 15.18 0.74
N VAL A 75 -0.71 14.81 0.64
CA VAL A 75 -1.78 15.66 0.06
C VAL A 75 -2.03 16.90 0.92
N VAL A 76 -2.11 16.77 2.25
CA VAL A 76 -2.30 17.91 3.15
C VAL A 76 -1.15 18.92 3.01
N ILE A 77 0.10 18.43 2.97
CA ILE A 77 1.29 19.28 2.76
C ILE A 77 1.22 20.00 1.41
N LEU A 78 0.72 19.33 0.37
CA LEU A 78 0.55 19.92 -0.96
C LEU A 78 -0.49 21.05 -0.95
N ILE A 79 -1.66 20.83 -0.34
CA ILE A 79 -2.74 21.82 -0.25
C ILE A 79 -2.29 23.06 0.54
N VAL A 80 -1.69 22.84 1.71
CA VAL A 80 -1.17 23.94 2.56
C VAL A 80 -0.06 24.73 1.86
N SER A 81 0.74 24.06 1.03
CA SER A 81 1.79 24.73 0.25
C SER A 81 1.26 25.41 -1.02
N GLY A 82 0.20 24.88 -1.63
CA GLY A 82 -0.46 25.41 -2.83
C GLY A 82 -1.27 26.68 -2.56
N GLY A 83 -1.74 26.89 -1.32
CA GLY A 83 -2.38 28.15 -0.90
C GLY A 83 -1.44 29.36 -0.84
N LYS A 84 -0.15 29.21 -1.15
CA LYS A 84 0.81 30.31 -1.26
C LYS A 84 1.38 30.40 -2.68
N LYS A 85 0.63 31.01 -3.60
CA LYS A 85 1.18 31.74 -4.76
C LYS A 85 0.09 32.59 -5.46
N HIS A 86 0.03 33.88 -5.11
CA HIS A 86 0.34 35.03 -5.98
C HIS A 86 -0.01 36.28 -5.17
N ASP A 87 0.98 37.05 -4.73
CA ASP A 87 0.78 38.48 -4.56
C ASP A 87 1.97 39.14 -5.25
N ASP A 88 1.68 39.65 -6.44
CA ASP A 88 2.63 40.37 -7.27
C ASP A 88 2.82 41.76 -6.67
N GLY A 89 3.98 41.96 -6.03
CA GLY A 89 4.42 43.27 -5.59
C GLY A 89 5.46 43.83 -6.55
N HIS A 90 5.02 44.36 -7.69
CA HIS A 90 5.76 45.42 -8.38
C HIS A 90 5.88 46.61 -7.41
N SER A 91 7.09 46.98 -7.02
CA SER A 91 7.34 48.31 -6.45
C SER A 91 8.76 48.77 -6.71
N VAL A 92 8.83 49.68 -7.69
CA VAL A 92 9.80 50.76 -7.98
C VAL A 92 11.23 50.37 -8.33
#